data_AF-A0A7L5YKG6-F1
#
_entry.id   AF-A0A7L5YKG6-F1
#
_cell.length_a   1.000
_cell.length_b   1.000
_cell.length_c   1.000
_cell.angle_alpha   90.00
_cell.angle_beta   90.00
_cell.angle_gamma   90.00
#
_symmetry.space_group_name_H-M   'P 1'
#
loop_
_entity.id
_entity.type
_entity.pdbx_description
1 polymer ?
#
loop_
_entity_poly.entity_id
_entity_poly.type
_entity_poly.pdbx_seq_one_letter_code
_entity_poly.pdbx_strand_id
1 'polypeptide(L)'
;MTAMKTRRYSLVGNLYTFNWSDVHVAPGVFDWTIIDQYLTRVAASGKRAAIGISTYNARCCGGINATPAWVWQNDPRRGHYRFLYHLADRRLP
;
A
#
# COMPACT_ATOMS: atom_id res chain seq x y z
N MET A 1 19.26 15.27 -42.17
CA MET A 1 18.53 14.45 -41.20
C MET A 1 18.54 15.16 -39.86
N THR A 2 17.43 15.77 -39.46
CA THR A 2 17.31 16.49 -38.19
C THR A 2 17.02 15.46 -37.10
N ALA A 3 17.94 15.29 -36.15
CA ALA A 3 17.71 14.44 -34.99
C ALA A 3 16.51 14.97 -34.21
N MET A 4 15.48 14.13 -34.03
CA MET A 4 14.34 14.43 -33.18
C MET A 4 14.86 14.63 -31.75
N LYS A 5 14.92 15.88 -31.29
CA LYS A 5 15.26 16.21 -29.90
C LYS A 5 14.14 15.64 -29.03
N THR A 6 14.34 14.44 -28.48
CA THR A 6 13.51 13.96 -27.38
C THR A 6 13.59 15.01 -26.29
N ARG A 7 12.52 15.79 -26.09
CA ARG A 7 12.39 16.62 -24.90
C ARG A 7 12.44 15.62 -23.75
N ARG A 8 13.60 15.53 -23.11
CA ARG A 8 13.89 14.56 -22.06
C ARG A 8 12.93 14.83 -20.92
N TYR A 9 11.86 14.04 -20.81
CA TYR A 9 11.09 13.95 -19.58
C TYR A 9 12.00 13.28 -18.54
N SER A 10 12.83 14.07 -17.86
CA SER A 10 13.61 13.58 -16.74
C SER A 10 12.63 13.31 -15.60
N LEU A 11 12.57 12.07 -15.12
CA LEU A 11 11.82 11.76 -13.91
C LEU A 11 12.38 12.61 -12.77
N VAL A 12 11.53 13.47 -12.18
CA VAL A 12 11.91 14.41 -11.12
C VAL A 12 11.79 13.80 -9.72
N GLY A 13 11.09 12.67 -9.61
CA GLY A 13 10.80 12.02 -8.35
C GLY A 13 10.40 10.56 -8.50
N ASN A 14 10.27 9.91 -7.35
CA ASN A 14 9.81 8.55 -7.20
C ASN A 14 8.60 8.56 -6.23
N LEU A 15 7.59 7.74 -6.51
CA LEU A 15 6.46 7.49 -5.63
C LEU A 15 6.42 6.00 -5.31
N TYR A 16 6.29 5.65 -4.04
CA TYR A 16 6.00 4.29 -3.60
C TYR A 16 4.81 4.26 -2.64
N THR A 17 3.92 3.30 -2.81
CA THR A 17 2.77 3.09 -1.93
C THR A 17 3.03 1.85 -1.07
N PHE A 18 3.13 2.06 0.24
CA PHE A 18 3.29 1.00 1.23
C PHE A 18 1.92 0.50 1.69
N ASN A 19 1.84 -0.74 2.19
CA ASN A 19 0.66 -1.18 2.90
C ASN A 19 0.70 -0.71 4.35
N TRP A 20 -0.46 -0.45 4.94
CA TRP A 20 -0.55 -0.15 6.36
C TRP A 20 -0.05 -1.32 7.23
N SER A 21 -0.31 -2.56 6.81
CA SER A 21 0.18 -3.80 7.41
C SER A 21 1.71 -3.89 7.50
N ASP A 22 2.43 -3.32 6.53
CA ASP A 22 3.90 -3.33 6.51
C ASP A 22 4.50 -2.38 7.55
N VAL A 23 3.74 -1.35 7.95
CA VAL A 23 4.22 -0.26 8.83
C VAL A 23 3.67 -0.37 10.25
N HIS A 24 2.45 -0.90 10.45
CA HIS A 24 1.80 -1.01 11.76
C HIS A 24 1.61 -2.49 12.14
N VAL A 25 2.70 -3.14 12.54
CA VAL A 25 2.81 -4.60 12.68
C VAL A 25 2.01 -5.18 13.86
N ALA A 26 1.81 -4.39 14.92
CA ALA A 26 0.99 -4.74 16.10
C ALA A 26 0.39 -3.47 16.73
N PRO A 27 -0.65 -3.55 17.58
CA PRO A 27 -1.24 -2.35 18.20
C PRO A 27 -0.20 -1.46 18.88
N GLY A 28 -0.02 -0.24 18.38
CA GLY A 28 0.94 0.73 18.91
C GLY A 28 2.40 0.47 18.52
N VAL A 29 2.68 -0.53 17.69
CA VAL A 29 4.02 -0.89 17.23
C VAL A 29 4.16 -0.54 15.75
N PHE A 30 5.03 0.42 15.45
CA PHE A 30 5.30 0.87 14.10
C PHE A 30 6.71 0.51 13.67
N ASP A 31 6.84 -0.13 12.50
CA ASP A 31 8.11 -0.42 11.85
C ASP A 31 8.28 0.50 10.63
N TRP A 32 9.17 1.48 10.76
CA TRP A 32 9.46 2.46 9.71
C TRP A 32 10.63 2.06 8.82
N THR A 33 11.30 0.93 9.11
CA THR A 33 12.56 0.55 8.45
C THR A 33 12.42 0.45 6.93
N ILE A 34 11.29 -0.06 6.43
CA ILE A 34 11.04 -0.18 5.00
C ILE A 34 10.90 1.20 4.31
N ILE A 35 10.32 2.18 5.00
CA ILE A 35 10.18 3.55 4.50
C ILE A 35 11.54 4.25 4.54
N ASP A 36 12.32 4.09 5.61
CA ASP A 36 13.66 4.67 5.73
C ASP A 36 14.61 4.15 4.64
N GLN A 37 14.57 2.84 4.36
CA GLN A 37 15.33 2.24 3.28
C GLN A 37 14.92 2.79 1.90
N TYR A 38 13.63 2.97 1.66
CA TYR A 38 13.13 3.60 0.43
C TYR A 38 13.64 5.04 0.29
N LEU A 39 13.48 5.86 1.34
CA LEU A 39 13.91 7.26 1.33
C LEU A 39 15.42 7.38 1.11
N THR A 40 16.22 6.51 1.73
CA THR A 40 17.67 6.46 1.53
C THR A 40 18.04 6.20 0.07
N ARG A 41 17.35 5.24 -0.58
CA ARG A 41 17.59 4.92 -2.00
C ARG A 41 17.19 6.07 -2.92
N VAL A 42 16.06 6.72 -2.66
CA VAL A 42 15.61 7.87 -3.47
C VAL A 42 16.55 9.06 -3.29
N ALA A 43 17.01 9.32 -2.06
CA ALA A 43 18.00 10.35 -1.78
C ALA A 43 19.32 10.10 -2.54
N ALA A 44 19.82 8.86 -2.57
CA ALA A 44 21.02 8.48 -3.33
C ALA A 44 20.91 8.74 -4.84
N SER A 45 19.68 8.76 -5.38
CA SER A 45 19.43 9.08 -6.79
C SER A 45 19.30 10.59 -7.08
N GLY A 46 19.31 11.44 -6.04
CA GLY A 46 19.09 12.89 -6.16
C GLY A 46 17.66 13.27 -6.57
N LYS A 47 16.69 12.36 -6.39
CA LYS A 47 15.29 12.56 -6.79
C LYS A 47 14.43 12.92 -5.58
N ARG A 48 13.27 13.53 -5.83
CA ARG A 48 12.27 13.77 -4.80
C ARG A 48 11.53 12.48 -4.47
N ALA A 49 11.28 12.21 -3.19
CA ALA A 49 10.45 11.08 -2.76
C ALA A 49 9.01 11.52 -2.52
N ALA A 50 8.06 10.63 -2.82
CA ALA A 50 6.68 10.71 -2.40
C ALA A 50 6.27 9.34 -1.85
N ILE A 51 5.43 9.32 -0.82
CA ILE A 51 4.92 8.09 -0.22
C ILE A 51 3.40 8.09 -0.22
N GLY A 52 2.83 6.93 -0.50
CA GLY A 52 1.42 6.62 -0.25
C GLY A 52 1.30 5.50 0.78
N ILE A 53 0.17 5.45 1.47
CA ILE A 53 -0.18 4.32 2.36
C ILE A 53 -1.53 3.79 1.91
N SER A 54 -1.58 2.51 1.54
CA SER A 54 -2.85 1.80 1.32
C SER A 54 -3.34 1.18 2.62
N THR A 55 -4.57 1.50 3.01
CA THR A 55 -5.12 1.14 4.32
C THR A 55 -6.06 -0.07 4.30
N TYR A 56 -6.64 -0.43 3.14
CA TYR A 56 -7.72 -1.41 3.09
C TYR A 56 -7.60 -2.48 2.00
N ASN A 57 -7.57 -2.08 0.73
CA ASN A 57 -7.78 -2.97 -0.41
C ASN A 57 -6.57 -3.12 -1.34
N ALA A 58 -5.36 -2.70 -0.94
CA ALA A 58 -4.18 -3.07 -1.69
C ALA A 58 -4.08 -4.59 -1.82
N ARG A 59 -3.87 -5.00 -3.06
CA ARG A 59 -3.72 -6.39 -3.45
C ARG A 59 -2.24 -6.64 -3.72
N CYS A 60 -1.69 -7.63 -3.05
CA CYS A 60 -0.45 -8.26 -3.47
C CYS A 60 -0.60 -9.77 -3.33
N CYS A 61 0.12 -10.49 -4.19
CA CYS A 61 0.53 -11.86 -3.88
C CYS A 61 -0.66 -12.81 -3.60
N GLY A 62 -1.77 -12.62 -4.33
CA GLY A 62 -2.96 -13.48 -4.24
C GLY A 62 -4.03 -13.04 -3.22
N GLY A 63 -3.88 -11.91 -2.53
CA GLY A 63 -4.87 -11.47 -1.53
C GLY A 63 -4.90 -9.97 -1.24
N ILE A 64 -5.84 -9.57 -0.37
CA ILE A 64 -5.87 -8.24 0.24
C ILE A 64 -4.90 -8.25 1.41
N ASN A 65 -3.84 -7.45 1.35
CA ASN A 65 -2.78 -7.43 2.36
C ASN A 65 -2.53 -6.02 2.91
N ALA A 66 -3.44 -5.06 2.66
CA ALA A 66 -3.22 -3.66 3.04
C ALA A 66 -3.39 -3.42 4.54
N THR A 67 -4.43 -4.01 5.14
CA THR A 67 -4.81 -3.80 6.54
C THR A 67 -4.06 -4.77 7.44
N PRO A 68 -3.47 -4.31 8.57
CA PRO A 68 -2.86 -5.19 9.54
C PRO A 68 -3.83 -6.26 10.07
N ALA A 69 -3.36 -7.50 10.21
CA ALA A 69 -4.20 -8.62 10.66
C ALA A 69 -4.83 -8.39 12.04
N TRP A 70 -4.14 -7.66 12.94
CA TRP A 70 -4.62 -7.39 14.29
C TRP A 70 -5.83 -6.44 14.33
N VAL A 71 -6.04 -5.61 13.30
CA VAL A 71 -7.22 -4.72 13.20
C VAL A 71 -8.48 -5.55 13.11
N TRP A 72 -8.44 -6.62 12.31
CA TRP A 72 -9.50 -7.60 12.21
C TRP A 72 -9.64 -8.44 13.47
N GLN A 73 -8.61 -8.48 14.32
CA GLN A 73 -8.57 -9.27 15.54
C GLN A 73 -9.29 -8.67 16.73
N ASN A 74 -9.31 -7.34 16.78
CA ASN A 74 -9.85 -6.59 17.89
C ASN A 74 -11.26 -6.05 17.63
N ASP A 75 -11.92 -6.46 16.54
CA ASP A 75 -13.32 -6.10 16.30
C ASP A 75 -14.25 -6.99 17.16
N PRO A 76 -15.01 -6.43 18.13
CA PRO A 76 -16.01 -7.17 18.90
C PRO A 76 -17.13 -7.80 18.06
N ARG A 77 -17.23 -7.49 16.76
CA ARG A 77 -18.16 -8.10 15.80
C ARG A 77 -17.68 -9.43 15.21
N ARG A 78 -16.59 -9.99 15.73
CA ARG A 78 -15.99 -11.29 15.36
C ARG A 78 -16.87 -12.54 15.56
N GLY A 79 -18.16 -12.37 15.86
CA GLY A 79 -19.17 -13.41 15.64
C GLY A 79 -19.63 -13.54 14.18
N HIS A 80 -19.25 -12.62 13.28
CA HIS A 80 -19.79 -12.59 11.92
C HIS A 80 -18.72 -12.37 10.85
N TYR A 81 -17.93 -13.42 10.55
CA TYR A 81 -17.27 -13.57 9.25
C TYR A 81 -18.28 -13.82 8.11
N ARG A 82 -19.42 -13.10 8.11
CA ARG A 82 -20.46 -13.14 7.07
C ARG A 82 -20.40 -11.90 6.18
N PHE A 83 -19.21 -11.33 5.92
CA PHE A 83 -19.08 -10.14 5.07
C PHE A 83 -18.70 -10.45 3.61
N LEU A 84 -18.19 -11.64 3.30
CA LEU A 84 -17.85 -12.02 1.92
C LEU A 84 -18.87 -12.94 1.24
N TYR A 85 -19.78 -13.57 1.99
CA TYR A 85 -20.85 -14.40 1.41
C TYR A 85 -22.22 -13.71 1.34
N HIS A 86 -22.44 -12.56 1.99
CA HIS A 86 -23.76 -11.93 2.02
C HIS A 86 -24.03 -10.87 0.93
N LEU A 87 -22.99 -10.42 0.23
CA LEU A 87 -23.13 -9.52 -0.91
C LEU A 87 -23.30 -10.26 -2.25
N ALA A 88 -23.01 -11.57 -2.29
CA ALA A 88 -23.27 -12.41 -3.46
C ALA A 88 -24.69 -12.99 -3.48
N ASP A 89 -25.40 -13.00 -2.35
CA ASP A 89 -26.70 -13.67 -2.18
C ASP A 89 -27.90 -12.71 -2.21
N ARG A 90 -27.67 -11.42 -2.45
CA ARG A 90 -28.74 -10.38 -2.54
C ARG A 90 -28.77 -9.66 -3.88
N ARG A 91 -28.31 -10.30 -4.95
CA ARG A 91 -28.48 -9.80 -6.32
C ARG A 91 -28.86 -10.91 -7.27
N LEU A 92 -30.01 -11.51 -7.09
CA LEU A 92 -30.86 -11.96 -8.20
C LEU A 92 -32.33 -11.83 -7.75
N PRO A 93 -33.23 -11.24 -8.56
CA PRO A 93 -34.67 -11.40 -8.38
C PRO A 93 -35.10 -12.86 -8.59
#